data_AF-A0A164IMW7-F1
#
_entry.id   AF-A0A164IMW7-F1
#
_cell.length_a   1.000
_cell.length_b   1.000
_cell.length_c   1.000
_cell.angle_alpha   90.00
_cell.angle_beta   90.00
_cell.angle_gamma   90.00
#
_symmetry.space_group_name_H-M   'P 1'
#
loop_
_entity.id
_entity.type
_entity.pdbx_description
1 polymer ?
#
loop_
_entity_poly.entity_id
_entity_poly.type
_entity_poly.pdbx_seq_one_letter_code
_entity_poly.pdbx_strand_id
1 'polypeptide(L)' 'MDRGIRNTSTRYRKLLPGDWIERLIVGLLFAVSTVGIFVLTGAVMTALMVGLLVAAVAVGVVTLL' A
#
# COMPACT_ATOMS: atom_id res chain seq x y z
N MET A 1 -15.45 -4.19 19.87
CA MET A 1 -15.42 -5.67 20.00
C MET A 1 -13.98 -6.07 20.20
N ASP A 2 -13.61 -6.35 21.44
CA ASP A 2 -12.25 -6.75 21.82
C ASP A 2 -11.97 -8.17 21.32
N ARG A 3 -11.19 -8.26 20.24
CA ARG A 3 -10.62 -9.52 19.78
C ARG A 3 -9.21 -9.61 20.34
N GLY A 4 -9.11 -10.36 21.43
CA GLY A 4 -7.85 -10.63 22.10
C GLY A 4 -6.80 -11.19 21.14
N ILE A 5 -5.71 -10.44 20.98
CA ILE A 5 -4.33 -10.85 21.22
C ILE A 5 -4.12 -12.37 21.29
N ARG A 6 -4.23 -13.04 20.14
CA ARG A 6 -3.72 -14.39 19.91
C ARG A 6 -3.26 -14.52 18.47
N ASN A 7 -2.05 -14.06 18.17
CA ASN A 7 -1.06 -14.95 17.57
C ASN A 7 0.32 -14.28 17.53
N THR A 8 1.08 -14.48 18.60
CA THR A 8 2.54 -14.45 18.55
C THR A 8 3.00 -15.44 17.48
N SER A 9 3.37 -14.98 16.29
CA SER A 9 4.18 -15.78 15.37
C SER A 9 5.22 -14.90 14.67
N THR A 10 6.45 -15.11 15.12
CA THR A 10 7.75 -14.80 14.51
C THR A 10 8.02 -13.35 14.12
N ARG A 11 8.86 -12.75 14.96
CA ARG A 11 9.80 -11.63 14.72
C ARG A 11 10.70 -11.88 13.50
N TYR A 12 10.10 -12.08 12.33
CA TYR A 12 10.78 -12.21 11.05
C TYR A 12 10.32 -11.05 10.18
N ARG A 13 11.23 -10.11 9.99
CA ARG A 13 11.17 -8.91 9.16
C ARG A 13 10.31 -9.13 7.90
N LYS A 14 9.01 -8.85 7.97
CA LYS A 14 8.10 -8.99 6.83
C LYS A 14 8.35 -7.81 5.90
N LEU A 15 8.91 -8.10 4.73
CA LEU A 15 9.12 -7.14 3.64
C LEU A 15 7.81 -6.71 2.96
N LEU A 16 6.67 -7.24 3.41
CA LEU A 16 5.36 -7.02 2.83
C LEU A 16 4.36 -6.63 3.94
N PRO A 17 3.35 -5.80 3.62
CA PRO A 17 2.32 -5.40 4.56
C PRO A 17 1.72 -6.60 5.30
N GLY A 18 2.02 -6.68 6.59
CA GLY A 18 1.67 -7.78 7.47
C GLY A 18 0.22 -7.75 7.89
N ASP A 19 -0.31 -6.53 8.02
CA ASP A 19 -1.65 -6.25 8.52
C ASP A 19 -2.63 -5.86 7.40
N TRP A 20 -3.92 -6.13 7.62
CA TRP A 20 -4.97 -5.79 6.67
C TRP A 20 -5.07 -4.27 6.44
N ILE A 21 -4.80 -3.48 7.47
CA ILE A 21 -4.83 -2.01 7.42
C ILE A 21 -3.71 -1.48 6.53
N GLU A 22 -2.49 -2.00 6.67
CA GLU A 22 -1.33 -1.60 5.86
C GLU A 22 -1.58 -1.84 4.36
N ARG A 23 -2.20 -2.98 4.02
CA ARG A 23 -2.62 -3.28 2.64
C ARG A 23 -3.66 -2.30 2.13
N LEU A 24 -4.59 -1.89 2.99
CA LEU A 24 -5.63 -0.93 2.66
C LEU A 24 -5.04 0.45 2.38
N ILE A 25 -4.04 0.88 3.16
CA ILE A 25 -3.30 2.13 2.94
C ILE A 25 -2.58 2.10 1.59
N VAL A 26 -1.77 1.06 1.34
CA VAL A 26 -1.02 0.93 0.08
C VAL A 26 -1.97 0.90 -1.13
N GLY A 27 -3.06 0.12 -1.04
CA GLY A 27 -4.05 0.01 -2.10
C GLY A 27 -4.79 1.32 -2.37
N LEU A 28 -5.13 2.08 -1.33
CA LEU A 28 -5.83 3.35 -1.47
C LEU A 28 -4.91 4.44 -2.04
N LEU A 29 -3.65 4.49 -1.60
CA LEU A 29 -2.65 5.39 -2.17
C LEU A 29 -2.38 5.10 -3.65
N PHE A 30 -2.25 3.83 -4.01
CA PHE A 30 -2.16 3.40 -5.40
C PHE A 30 -3.37 3.90 -6.20
N ALA A 31 -4.59 3.58 -5.74
CA ALA A 31 -5.82 3.92 -6.44
C ALA A 31 -5.97 5.43 -6.64
N VAL A 32 -5.82 6.23 -5.58
CA VAL A 32 -5.97 7.69 -5.64
C VAL A 32 -4.93 8.33 -6.57
N SER A 33 -3.67 7.89 -6.49
CA SER A 33 -2.61 8.40 -7.37
C SER A 33 -2.86 8.07 -8.84
N THR A 34 -3.21 6.83 -9.12
CA THR A 34 -3.47 6.34 -10.49
C THR A 34 -4.66 7.07 -11.10
N VAL A 35 -5.77 7.16 -10.36
CA VAL A 35 -6.99 7.85 -10.81
C VAL A 35 -6.72 9.33 -11.02
N GLY A 36 -6.02 9.99 -10.10
CA GLY A 36 -5.67 11.41 -10.24
C GLY A 36 -4.90 11.67 -11.54
N ILE A 37 -3.83 10.92 -11.78
CA ILE A 37 -3.01 11.12 -12.99
C ILE A 37 -3.80 10.79 -14.25
N PHE A 38 -4.59 9.73 -14.23
CA PHE A 38 -5.45 9.38 -15.37
C PHE A 38 -6.46 10.48 -15.68
N VAL A 39 -7.12 11.05 -14.66
CA VAL A 39 -8.09 12.13 -14.85
C VAL A 39 -7.42 13.40 -15.41
N LEU A 40 -6.21 13.74 -14.94
CA LEU A 40 -5.51 14.94 -15.43
C LEU A 40 -4.90 14.79 -16.83
N THR A 41 -4.50 13.58 -17.22
CA THR A 41 -3.68 13.37 -18.42
C THR A 41 -4.34 12.50 -19.49
N GLY A 42 -5.36 11.71 -19.14
CA GLY A 42 -5.94 10.66 -19.98
C GLY A 42 -5.01 9.47 -20.25
N ALA A 43 -3.78 9.47 -19.72
CA ALA A 43 -2.75 8.52 -20.09
C ALA A 43 -2.70 7.32 -19.13
N VAL A 44 -3.30 6.20 -19.54
CA VAL A 44 -3.43 4.98 -18.71
C VAL A 44 -2.07 4.41 -18.29
N MET A 45 -1.13 4.28 -19.22
CA MET A 45 0.16 3.65 -18.94
C MET A 45 0.98 4.48 -17.93
N THR A 46 1.01 5.80 -18.12
CA THR A 46 1.70 6.74 -17.24
C THR A 46 1.07 6.75 -15.85
N ALA A 47 -0.26 6.75 -15.78
CA ALA A 47 -1.00 6.66 -14.53
C ALA A 47 -0.64 5.40 -13.74
N LEU A 48 -0.63 4.23 -14.39
CA LEU A 48 -0.28 2.96 -13.75
C LEU A 48 1.19 2.93 -13.28
N MET A 49 2.12 3.43 -14.09
CA MET A 49 3.54 3.47 -13.71
C MET A 49 3.77 4.33 -12.46
N VAL A 50 3.15 5.51 -12.40
CA VAL A 50 3.27 6.37 -11.23
C VAL A 50 2.54 5.79 -10.02
N GLY A 51 1.35 5.21 -10.22
CA GLY A 51 0.65 4.49 -9.17
C GLY A 51 1.51 3.38 -8.55
N LEU A 52 2.15 2.55 -9.38
CA LEU A 52 3.04 1.48 -8.93
C LEU A 52 4.25 2.02 -8.17
N LEU A 53 4.84 3.13 -8.64
CA LEU A 53 5.93 3.81 -7.93
C LEU A 53 5.49 4.24 -6.53
N VAL A 54 4.32 4.89 -6.41
CA VAL A 54 3.75 5.32 -5.13
C VAL A 54 3.48 4.12 -4.22
N ALA A 55 2.92 3.02 -4.76
CA ALA A 55 2.68 1.80 -4.00
C ALA A 55 3.98 1.20 -3.46
N ALA A 56 5.05 1.16 -4.26
CA ALA A 56 6.35 0.66 -3.83
C ALA A 56 6.94 1.50 -2.68
N VAL A 57 6.89 2.83 -2.81
CA VAL A 57 7.31 3.75 -1.74
C VAL A 57 6.47 3.55 -0.48
N ALA A 58 5.15 3.44 -0.63
CA ALA A 58 4.23 3.25 0.49
C ALA A 58 4.52 1.94 1.24
N VAL A 59 4.78 0.84 0.52
CA VAL A 59 5.19 -0.44 1.15
C VAL A 59 6.47 -0.23 1.96
N GLY A 60 7.48 0.44 1.39
CA GLY A 60 8.72 0.75 2.10
C GLY A 60 8.50 1.56 3.37
N VAL A 61 7.69 2.61 3.30
CA VAL A 61 7.39 3.48 4.45
C VAL A 61 6.60 2.73 5.53
N VAL A 62 5.54 2.03 5.15
CA VAL A 62 4.65 1.35 6.10
C VAL A 62 5.35 0.18 6.78
N THR A 63 6.23 -0.54 6.08
CA THR A 63 7.00 -1.65 6.69
C THR A 63 8.15 -1.19 7.59
N LEU A 64 8.53 0.10 7.53
CA LEU A 64 9.56 0.70 8.37
C LEU A 64 9.01 1.34 9.65
N LEU A 65 7.71 1.66 9.69
CA LEU A 65 7.00 2.23 10.85
C LEU A 65 6.63 1.14 11.87
#